data_AF-A0A6A6JJD4-F1
#
_entry.id   AF-A0A6A6JJD4-F1
#
_cell.length_a   1.000
_cell.length_b   1.000
_cell.length_c   1.000
_cell.angle_alpha   90.00
_cell.angle_beta   90.00
_cell.angle_gamma   90.00
#
_symmetry.space_group_name_H-M   'P 1'
#
loop_
_entity.id
_entity.type
_entity.pdbx_description
1 polymer ?
#
loop_
_entity_poly.entity_id
_entity_poly.type
_entity_poly.pdbx_seq_one_letter_code
_entity_poly.pdbx_strand_id
1 'polypeptide(L)'
;MQTFQLLPRKSVLLGITLVAFFVVLFRLYGDVPVEYYRNLSPDEGALPDVQVQNDKPQPGYFKAQPEWDWKVPPRARGWEGYAKSPRNRDVVVLTASDGGGHNSAIPNVLQRVLGDRKNYCDKHGYTNLWLNTSRYDIGAAHRTWSKIPAVAEAFYLYPEAEWVWLIDTDIIIMTPEYDLVEQILSPNAIKRGLMRGTPILDGQLKKNPTNISTPDEFRVEDIDILITQDHQSVNTGSTFFRRTAFTRYLLEIMTDYKMLMGSEHPGAEQDALKHLMLEHPLVRKHVGIYPQRKFNAYVQGGDNMGYRDGDLLVHFAGCWVGGKCQEWFEQFWEKKGHTDKWRPEGSQ
;
A
#
# COMPACT_ATOMS: atom_id res chain seq x y z
N MET A 1 34.46 -63.32 -39.50
CA MET A 1 34.65 -61.91 -39.93
C MET A 1 34.33 -61.00 -38.75
N GLN A 2 35.18 -60.00 -38.55
CA GLN A 2 35.38 -59.24 -37.31
C GLN A 2 34.15 -58.45 -36.84
N THR A 3 33.81 -58.59 -35.56
CA THR A 3 32.94 -57.69 -34.80
C THR A 3 33.72 -56.41 -34.47
N PHE A 4 33.41 -55.31 -35.16
CA PHE A 4 33.94 -53.98 -34.83
C PHE A 4 33.33 -53.48 -33.51
N GLN A 5 34.05 -53.66 -32.39
CA GLN A 5 33.81 -52.90 -31.18
C GLN A 5 34.36 -51.48 -31.36
N LEU A 6 33.53 -50.56 -31.85
CA LEU A 6 33.80 -49.13 -31.82
C LEU A 6 33.55 -48.61 -30.40
N LEU A 7 34.52 -48.80 -29.51
CA LEU A 7 34.59 -48.02 -28.27
C LEU A 7 34.74 -46.54 -28.65
N PRO A 8 33.86 -45.63 -28.19
CA PRO A 8 33.99 -44.21 -28.51
C PRO A 8 35.34 -43.71 -27.99
N ARG A 9 36.15 -43.12 -28.88
CA ARG A 9 37.43 -42.49 -28.53
C ARG A 9 37.21 -41.57 -27.32
N LYS A 10 38.12 -41.58 -26.34
CA LYS A 10 38.02 -40.77 -25.11
C LYS A 10 37.65 -39.31 -25.38
N SER A 11 38.06 -38.75 -26.51
CA SER A 11 37.70 -37.40 -26.98
C SER A 11 36.20 -37.19 -27.25
N VAL A 12 35.48 -38.21 -27.73
CA VAL A 12 34.03 -38.16 -27.97
C VAL A 12 33.27 -38.16 -26.65
N LEU A 13 33.69 -39.01 -25.69
CA LEU A 13 33.13 -39.01 -24.34
C LEU A 13 33.35 -37.67 -23.64
N LEU A 14 34.54 -37.09 -23.76
CA LEU A 14 34.89 -35.78 -23.21
C LEU A 14 34.05 -34.65 -23.84
N GLY A 15 33.85 -34.68 -25.16
CA GLY A 15 32.98 -33.74 -25.86
C GLY A 15 31.52 -33.82 -25.40
N ILE A 16 30.98 -35.02 -25.26
CA ILE A 16 29.61 -35.23 -24.76
C ILE A 16 29.47 -34.74 -23.31
N THR A 17 30.45 -35.00 -22.44
CA THR A 17 30.40 -34.52 -21.05
C THR A 17 30.47 -33.01 -20.96
N LEU A 18 31.30 -32.39 -21.79
CA LEU A 18 31.45 -30.93 -21.83
C LEU A 18 30.16 -30.26 -22.33
N VAL A 19 29.53 -30.82 -23.37
CA VAL A 19 28.22 -30.33 -23.86
C VAL A 19 27.12 -30.55 -22.81
N ALA A 20 27.07 -31.72 -22.17
CA ALA A 20 26.10 -31.97 -21.10
C ALA A 20 26.31 -31.01 -19.91
N PHE A 21 27.56 -30.74 -19.54
CA PHE A 21 27.91 -29.74 -18.52
C PHE A 21 27.40 -28.36 -18.91
N PHE A 22 27.64 -27.90 -20.14
CA PHE A 22 27.12 -26.59 -20.60
C PHE A 22 25.60 -26.57 -20.69
N VAL A 23 24.93 -27.64 -21.12
CA VAL A 23 23.46 -27.71 -21.14
C VAL A 23 22.88 -27.62 -19.73
N VAL A 24 23.48 -28.34 -18.77
CA VAL A 24 23.08 -28.28 -17.35
C VAL A 24 23.38 -26.89 -16.79
N LEU A 25 24.57 -26.33 -17.07
CA LEU A 25 24.94 -24.99 -16.66
C LEU A 25 23.96 -23.96 -17.22
N PHE A 26 23.69 -23.92 -18.53
CA PHE A 26 22.76 -22.97 -19.15
C PHE A 26 21.30 -23.17 -18.72
N ARG A 27 20.89 -24.40 -18.40
CA ARG A 27 19.58 -24.68 -17.80
C ARG A 27 19.48 -24.13 -16.37
N LEU A 28 20.54 -24.27 -15.58
CA LEU A 28 20.57 -23.88 -14.16
C LEU A 28 21.09 -22.46 -13.92
N TYR A 29 21.71 -21.80 -14.92
CA TYR A 29 22.25 -20.44 -14.80
C TYR A 29 21.13 -19.40 -14.60
N GLY A 30 19.90 -19.74 -14.97
CA GLY A 30 18.70 -18.97 -14.68
C GLY A 30 17.98 -19.36 -13.38
N ASP A 31 18.38 -20.44 -12.72
CA ASP A 31 17.68 -21.01 -11.55
C ASP A 31 18.26 -20.56 -10.20
N VAL A 32 19.34 -19.77 -10.20
CA VAL A 32 19.72 -19.08 -8.96
C VAL A 32 18.74 -17.92 -8.78
N PRO A 33 17.86 -17.94 -7.77
CA PRO A 33 16.87 -16.88 -7.62
C PRO A 33 17.60 -15.55 -7.47
N VAL A 34 17.21 -14.54 -8.25
CA VAL A 34 17.73 -13.16 -8.08
C VAL A 34 17.56 -12.67 -6.62
N GLU A 35 16.61 -13.26 -5.88
CA GLU A 35 16.42 -13.09 -4.43
C GLU A 35 17.67 -13.49 -3.61
N TYR A 36 18.38 -14.55 -4.00
CA TYR A 36 19.62 -14.99 -3.35
C TYR A 36 20.72 -13.92 -3.40
N TYR A 37 20.87 -13.25 -4.55
CA TYR A 37 21.88 -12.20 -4.73
C TYR A 37 21.50 -10.85 -4.13
N ARG A 38 20.19 -10.58 -3.94
CA ARG A 38 19.70 -9.33 -3.34
C ARG A 38 19.65 -9.36 -1.81
N ASN A 39 19.44 -10.54 -1.22
CA ASN A 39 19.56 -10.72 0.24
C ASN A 39 21.02 -10.69 0.71
N LEU A 40 21.98 -10.73 -0.22
CA LEU A 40 23.41 -10.56 0.06
C LEU A 40 23.86 -9.09 0.11
N SER A 41 22.99 -8.13 -0.24
CA SER A 41 23.27 -6.71 -0.03
C SER A 41 23.12 -6.38 1.46
N PRO A 42 24.23 -6.14 2.20
CA PRO A 42 24.15 -5.79 3.61
C PRO A 42 23.60 -4.36 3.72
N ASP A 43 22.60 -4.16 4.58
CA ASP A 43 22.29 -2.87 5.22
C ASP A 43 22.31 -1.64 4.28
N GLU A 44 21.53 -1.69 3.20
CA GLU A 44 21.17 -0.46 2.50
C GLU A 44 19.97 0.15 3.23
N GLY A 45 20.22 1.19 4.04
CA GLY A 45 19.19 1.95 4.76
C GLY A 45 18.13 2.58 3.85
N ALA A 46 17.28 3.44 4.44
CA ALA A 46 16.20 4.12 3.72
C ALA A 46 16.69 4.80 2.42
N LEU A 47 15.78 4.97 1.45
CA LEU A 47 16.10 5.70 0.22
C LEU A 47 16.61 7.11 0.57
N PRO A 48 17.53 7.68 -0.23
CA PRO A 48 18.15 8.96 0.07
C PRO A 48 17.09 10.04 0.28
N ASP A 49 17.21 10.81 1.35
CA ASP A 49 16.26 11.88 1.69
C ASP A 49 16.17 12.90 0.55
N VAL A 50 15.00 12.97 -0.08
CA VAL A 50 14.72 14.00 -1.09
C VAL A 50 14.15 15.23 -0.39
N GLN A 51 14.82 16.38 -0.55
CA GLN A 51 14.30 17.64 -0.02
C GLN A 51 13.13 18.14 -0.85
N VAL A 52 11.93 18.08 -0.28
CA VAL A 52 10.70 18.60 -0.88
C VAL A 52 10.44 20.03 -0.41
N GLN A 53 10.14 20.93 -1.34
CA GLN A 53 9.73 22.31 -1.02
C GLN A 53 8.25 22.33 -0.58
N ASN A 54 7.99 21.89 0.65
CA ASN A 54 6.62 21.74 1.17
C ASN A 54 5.84 23.06 1.32
N ASP A 55 6.53 24.20 1.31
CA ASP A 55 5.92 25.53 1.42
C ASP A 55 5.59 26.17 0.07
N LYS A 56 5.99 25.54 -1.05
CA LYS A 56 5.83 26.09 -2.39
C LYS A 56 4.78 25.32 -3.19
N PRO A 57 3.68 25.98 -3.62
CA PRO A 57 2.73 25.37 -4.53
C PRO A 57 3.34 24.95 -5.86
N GLN A 58 2.83 23.85 -6.43
CA GLN A 58 3.20 23.44 -7.78
C GLN A 58 2.65 24.45 -8.80
N PRO A 59 3.35 24.67 -9.94
CA PRO A 59 2.93 25.62 -10.95
C PRO A 59 1.73 25.10 -11.76
N GLY A 60 0.52 25.33 -11.26
CA GLY A 60 -0.75 25.02 -11.93
C GLY A 60 -1.25 23.60 -11.67
N TYR A 61 -2.23 23.18 -12.47
CA TYR A 61 -2.99 21.95 -12.25
C TYR A 61 -2.11 20.69 -12.15
N PHE A 62 -2.38 19.82 -11.19
CA PHE A 62 -1.50 18.69 -10.84
C PHE A 62 -1.22 17.74 -12.02
N LYS A 63 -2.19 17.52 -12.92
CA LYS A 63 -2.01 16.62 -14.08
C LYS A 63 -1.00 17.13 -15.11
N ALA A 64 -0.67 18.42 -15.08
CA ALA A 64 0.33 19.03 -15.95
C ALA A 64 1.74 18.99 -15.35
N GLN A 65 1.88 18.54 -14.09
CA GLN A 65 3.16 18.51 -13.38
C GLN A 65 3.95 17.24 -13.73
N PRO A 66 5.29 17.30 -13.80
CA PRO A 66 6.12 16.14 -14.13
C PRO A 66 5.96 14.99 -13.13
N GLU A 67 5.63 15.29 -11.88
CA GLU A 67 5.35 14.33 -10.81
C GLU A 67 4.18 13.40 -11.13
N TRP A 68 3.23 13.85 -11.95
CA TRP A 68 2.11 13.02 -12.39
C TRP A 68 2.54 11.92 -13.37
N ASP A 69 3.58 12.16 -14.19
CA ASP A 69 4.12 11.22 -15.17
C ASP A 69 5.30 10.38 -14.61
N TRP A 70 5.13 9.87 -13.38
CA TRP A 70 6.10 8.98 -12.76
C TRP A 70 6.28 7.67 -13.54
N LYS A 71 7.52 7.16 -13.57
CA LYS A 71 7.88 6.03 -14.43
C LYS A 71 7.63 4.67 -13.76
N VAL A 72 7.04 3.77 -14.53
CA VAL A 72 6.86 2.37 -14.19
C VAL A 72 8.03 1.54 -14.72
N PRO A 73 8.72 0.73 -13.88
CA PRO A 73 9.84 -0.09 -14.32
C PRO A 73 9.36 -1.17 -15.29
N PRO A 74 10.19 -1.63 -16.26
CA PRO A 74 9.77 -2.58 -17.30
C PRO A 74 9.05 -3.83 -16.77
N ARG A 75 9.52 -4.37 -15.63
CA ARG A 75 8.95 -5.54 -14.94
C ARG A 75 7.50 -5.35 -14.46
N ALA A 76 7.04 -4.11 -14.30
CA ALA A 76 5.73 -3.77 -13.76
C ALA A 76 4.83 -3.05 -14.79
N ARG A 77 5.26 -3.02 -16.07
CA ARG A 77 4.50 -2.38 -17.16
C ARG A 77 3.37 -3.24 -17.71
N GLY A 78 3.44 -4.55 -17.52
CA GLY A 78 2.39 -5.48 -17.94
C GLY A 78 1.18 -5.45 -17.01
N TRP A 79 0.07 -6.01 -17.50
CA TRP A 79 -1.11 -6.32 -16.69
C TRP A 79 -0.99 -7.66 -15.97
N GLU A 80 -0.07 -8.52 -16.42
CA GLU A 80 0.35 -9.67 -15.64
C GLU A 80 1.19 -9.15 -14.47
N GLY A 81 0.69 -9.38 -13.27
CA GLY A 81 1.35 -8.96 -12.06
C GLY A 81 2.66 -9.72 -11.82
N TYR A 82 3.42 -9.24 -10.84
CA TYR A 82 4.62 -9.92 -10.35
C TYR A 82 4.55 -9.93 -8.82
N ALA A 83 4.98 -11.00 -8.16
CA ALA A 83 5.06 -11.03 -6.69
C ALA A 83 6.54 -11.05 -6.28
N LYS A 84 6.96 -10.11 -5.46
CA LYS A 84 8.29 -10.06 -4.86
C LYS A 84 8.14 -9.56 -3.43
N SER A 85 8.87 -10.15 -2.49
CA SER A 85 9.02 -9.52 -1.18
C SER A 85 9.79 -8.20 -1.31
N PRO A 86 9.17 -7.06 -0.95
CA PRO A 86 9.88 -5.79 -0.95
C PRO A 86 10.96 -5.83 0.15
N ARG A 87 12.07 -5.12 -0.07
CA ARG A 87 12.99 -4.79 1.02
C ARG A 87 12.40 -3.64 1.83
N ASN A 88 12.88 -3.43 3.05
CA ASN A 88 12.39 -2.34 3.88
C ASN A 88 12.57 -0.98 3.18
N ARG A 89 13.73 -0.72 2.57
CA ARG A 89 13.96 0.50 1.77
C ARG A 89 13.05 0.66 0.55
N ASP A 90 12.39 -0.42 0.09
CA ASP A 90 11.46 -0.35 -1.03
C ASP A 90 10.06 0.17 -0.58
N VAL A 91 9.89 0.53 0.71
CA VAL A 91 8.64 1.02 1.31
C VAL A 91 8.75 2.50 1.67
N VAL A 92 7.80 3.30 1.17
CA VAL A 92 7.62 4.71 1.53
C VAL A 92 6.35 4.85 2.37
N VAL A 93 6.45 5.43 3.56
CA VAL A 93 5.32 5.82 4.39
C VAL A 93 4.98 7.28 4.10
N LEU A 94 3.85 7.51 3.44
CA LEU A 94 3.42 8.81 2.95
C LEU A 94 2.33 9.40 3.85
N THR A 95 2.61 10.58 4.38
CA THR A 95 1.63 11.49 4.97
C THR A 95 1.31 12.60 3.98
N ALA A 96 0.10 12.61 3.41
CA ALA A 96 -0.36 13.68 2.53
C ALA A 96 -1.34 14.58 3.27
N SER A 97 -0.88 15.70 3.83
CA SER A 97 -1.70 16.58 4.66
C SER A 97 -1.11 17.98 4.80
N ASP A 98 -1.98 18.99 4.89
CA ASP A 98 -1.65 20.35 5.26
C ASP A 98 -1.89 20.63 6.76
N GLY A 99 -2.34 19.62 7.52
CA GLY A 99 -2.69 19.73 8.94
C GLY A 99 -4.04 20.42 9.21
N GLY A 100 -4.78 20.77 8.15
CA GLY A 100 -6.09 21.40 8.24
C GLY A 100 -7.25 20.39 8.33
N GLY A 101 -8.45 20.87 7.99
CA GLY A 101 -9.68 20.09 8.02
C GLY A 101 -10.09 19.69 9.44
N HIS A 102 -10.90 18.65 9.56
CA HIS A 102 -11.42 18.19 10.86
C HIS A 102 -10.33 17.66 11.81
N ASN A 103 -9.16 17.34 11.28
CA ASN A 103 -8.00 16.88 12.06
C ASN A 103 -7.42 18.00 12.94
N SER A 104 -7.70 19.28 12.62
CA SER A 104 -7.27 20.42 13.43
C SER A 104 -7.91 20.46 14.82
N ALA A 105 -8.92 19.63 15.09
CA ALA A 105 -9.47 19.44 16.43
C ALA A 105 -8.44 18.83 17.40
N ILE A 106 -7.40 18.17 16.90
CA ILE A 106 -6.31 17.63 17.71
C ILE A 106 -5.12 18.62 17.66
N PRO A 107 -4.72 19.22 18.79
CA PRO A 107 -3.63 20.19 18.81
C PRO A 107 -2.31 19.61 18.30
N ASN A 108 -1.67 20.32 17.37
CA ASN A 108 -0.37 19.97 16.79
C ASN A 108 -0.30 18.55 16.20
N VAL A 109 -1.44 17.99 15.77
CA VAL A 109 -1.53 16.59 15.33
C VAL A 109 -0.52 16.25 14.25
N LEU A 110 -0.38 17.12 13.23
CA LEU A 110 0.53 16.90 12.11
C LEU A 110 1.97 16.77 12.61
N GLN A 111 2.45 17.72 13.42
CA GLN A 111 3.81 17.67 13.97
C GLN A 111 4.06 16.39 14.78
N ARG A 112 3.09 16.01 15.63
CA ARG A 112 3.19 14.81 16.48
C ARG A 112 3.29 13.54 15.65
N VAL A 113 2.37 13.33 14.71
CA VAL A 113 2.35 12.11 13.89
C VAL A 113 3.52 12.04 12.93
N LEU A 114 4.02 13.18 12.41
CA LEU A 114 5.23 13.18 11.58
C LEU A 114 6.47 12.75 12.35
N GLY A 115 6.64 13.23 13.59
CA GLY A 115 7.73 12.79 14.46
C GLY A 115 7.65 11.29 14.78
N ASP A 116 6.43 10.80 15.06
CA ASP A 116 6.20 9.37 15.32
C ASP A 116 6.48 8.48 14.11
N ARG A 117 5.96 8.86 12.95
CA ARG A 117 6.18 8.14 11.68
C ARG A 117 7.64 8.13 11.29
N LYS A 118 8.37 9.23 11.52
CA LYS A 118 9.82 9.28 11.33
C LYS A 118 10.51 8.23 12.20
N ASN A 119 10.21 8.18 13.50
CA ASN A 119 10.82 7.19 14.41
C ASN A 119 10.49 5.75 13.98
N TYR A 120 9.25 5.49 13.56
CA TYR A 120 8.85 4.18 13.04
C TYR A 120 9.61 3.82 11.76
N CYS A 121 9.72 4.74 10.80
CA CYS A 121 10.43 4.50 9.55
C CYS A 121 11.94 4.30 9.77
N ASP A 122 12.57 5.14 10.60
CA ASP A 122 14.01 5.04 10.93
C ASP A 122 14.33 3.68 11.55
N LYS A 123 13.44 3.18 12.41
CA LYS A 123 13.59 1.88 13.06
C LYS A 123 13.53 0.71 12.08
N HIS A 124 12.57 0.75 11.16
CA HIS A 124 12.33 -0.35 10.23
C HIS A 124 13.16 -0.23 8.94
N GLY A 125 13.83 0.90 8.69
CA GLY A 125 14.52 1.16 7.44
C GLY A 125 13.57 1.52 6.28
N TYR A 126 12.39 2.05 6.60
CA TYR A 126 11.45 2.61 5.62
C TYR A 126 11.77 4.08 5.35
N THR A 127 11.24 4.62 4.25
CA THR A 127 11.35 6.05 3.95
C THR A 127 10.11 6.80 4.45
N ASN A 128 10.31 7.77 5.35
CA ASN A 128 9.23 8.67 5.80
C ASN A 128 9.10 9.85 4.82
N LEU A 129 7.90 10.06 4.27
CA LEU A 129 7.61 11.16 3.36
C LEU A 129 6.39 11.95 3.83
N TRP A 130 6.55 13.26 3.95
CA TRP A 130 5.45 14.20 4.14
C TRP A 130 5.33 15.13 2.95
N LEU A 131 4.12 15.19 2.39
CA LEU A 131 3.76 16.10 1.31
C LEU A 131 2.61 16.99 1.76
N ASN A 132 2.84 18.31 1.73
CA ASN A 132 1.82 19.29 2.01
C ASN A 132 0.79 19.33 0.88
N THR A 133 -0.46 18.97 1.18
CA THR A 133 -1.55 18.90 0.19
C THR A 133 -1.96 20.26 -0.36
N SER A 134 -1.59 21.37 0.31
CA SER A 134 -1.78 22.73 -0.20
C SER A 134 -1.01 23.05 -1.46
N ARG A 135 -0.06 22.21 -1.83
CA ARG A 135 0.75 22.41 -3.01
C ARG A 135 0.06 22.02 -4.30
N TYR A 136 -0.95 21.15 -4.23
CA TYR A 136 -1.62 20.61 -5.40
C TYR A 136 -2.81 21.49 -5.79
N ASP A 137 -2.80 21.99 -7.02
CA ASP A 137 -3.99 22.55 -7.64
C ASP A 137 -4.86 21.40 -8.18
N ILE A 138 -5.96 21.13 -7.49
CA ILE A 138 -6.99 20.12 -7.81
C ILE A 138 -8.29 20.75 -8.33
N GLY A 139 -8.27 22.04 -8.68
CA GLY A 139 -9.48 22.78 -9.05
C GLY A 139 -10.48 22.90 -7.89
N ALA A 140 -11.77 22.67 -8.17
CA ALA A 140 -12.84 22.78 -7.16
C ALA A 140 -13.18 21.44 -6.48
N ALA A 141 -12.40 20.38 -6.70
CA ALA A 141 -12.62 19.09 -6.08
C ALA A 141 -12.43 19.15 -4.56
N HIS A 142 -13.07 18.21 -3.83
CA HIS A 142 -12.92 18.12 -2.39
C HIS A 142 -11.45 17.95 -1.98
N ARG A 143 -11.05 18.57 -0.87
CA ARG A 143 -9.64 18.67 -0.49
C ARG A 143 -8.91 17.33 -0.36
N THR A 144 -9.62 16.28 0.06
CA THR A 144 -9.06 14.93 0.21
C THR A 144 -8.52 14.34 -1.09
N TRP A 145 -8.99 14.80 -2.26
CA TRP A 145 -8.44 14.41 -3.56
C TRP A 145 -6.97 14.79 -3.75
N SER A 146 -6.46 15.75 -2.97
CA SER A 146 -5.04 16.13 -2.95
C SER A 146 -4.11 14.99 -2.53
N LYS A 147 -4.64 13.91 -1.92
CA LYS A 147 -3.88 12.69 -1.60
C LYS A 147 -3.44 11.95 -2.87
N ILE A 148 -4.23 12.00 -3.94
CA ILE A 148 -3.95 11.27 -5.19
C ILE A 148 -2.68 11.80 -5.91
N PRO A 149 -2.53 13.10 -6.19
CA PRO A 149 -1.27 13.62 -6.71
C PRO A 149 -0.10 13.43 -5.74
N ALA A 150 -0.33 13.40 -4.42
CA ALA A 150 0.72 13.11 -3.45
C ALA A 150 1.28 11.67 -3.59
N VAL A 151 0.42 10.68 -3.84
CA VAL A 151 0.87 9.30 -4.14
C VAL A 151 1.70 9.27 -5.42
N ALA A 152 1.27 10.00 -6.46
CA ALA A 152 2.04 10.12 -7.71
C ALA A 152 3.42 10.77 -7.48
N GLU A 153 3.48 11.88 -6.73
CA GLU A 153 4.73 12.55 -6.37
C GLU A 153 5.64 11.64 -5.53
N ALA A 154 5.10 10.84 -4.60
CA ALA A 154 5.91 9.86 -3.86
C ALA A 154 6.59 8.84 -4.79
N PHE A 155 5.88 8.33 -5.80
CA PHE A 155 6.47 7.47 -6.81
C PHE A 155 7.43 8.21 -7.76
N TYR A 156 7.26 9.50 -7.97
CA TYR A 156 8.20 10.31 -8.74
C TYR A 156 9.52 10.54 -7.97
N LEU A 157 9.44 10.93 -6.70
CA LEU A 157 10.59 11.23 -5.85
C LEU A 157 11.44 9.99 -5.54
N TYR A 158 10.79 8.84 -5.36
CA TYR A 158 11.43 7.59 -4.96
C TYR A 158 11.26 6.50 -6.02
N PRO A 159 11.93 6.57 -7.19
CA PRO A 159 11.73 5.65 -8.31
C PRO A 159 11.96 4.17 -7.97
N GLU A 160 12.76 3.89 -6.94
CA GLU A 160 13.03 2.54 -6.43
C GLU A 160 11.96 2.00 -5.46
N ALA A 161 11.07 2.85 -4.94
CA ALA A 161 10.00 2.43 -4.05
C ALA A 161 9.06 1.44 -4.77
N GLU A 162 8.82 0.29 -4.14
CA GLU A 162 7.87 -0.70 -4.60
C GLU A 162 6.47 -0.45 -4.04
N TRP A 163 6.40 0.01 -2.78
CA TRP A 163 5.15 0.30 -2.10
C TRP A 163 5.14 1.71 -1.50
N VAL A 164 4.03 2.41 -1.67
CA VAL A 164 3.69 3.65 -0.97
C VAL A 164 2.52 3.35 -0.05
N TRP A 165 2.73 3.51 1.25
CA TRP A 165 1.67 3.46 2.25
C TRP A 165 1.15 4.86 2.52
N LEU A 166 -0.02 5.20 1.98
CA LEU A 166 -0.72 6.43 2.30
C LEU A 166 -1.43 6.28 3.64
N ILE A 167 -1.10 7.15 4.60
CA ILE A 167 -1.64 7.12 5.97
C ILE A 167 -2.13 8.51 6.41
N ASP A 168 -3.41 8.60 6.77
CA ASP A 168 -4.10 9.83 7.18
C ASP A 168 -3.55 10.41 8.48
N THR A 169 -3.61 11.73 8.66
CA THR A 169 -2.98 12.44 9.79
C THR A 169 -3.56 12.05 11.15
N ASP A 170 -4.84 11.71 11.18
CA ASP A 170 -5.60 11.25 12.34
C ASP A 170 -5.47 9.72 12.52
N ILE A 171 -4.27 9.18 12.28
CA ILE A 171 -3.92 7.78 12.54
C ILE A 171 -2.67 7.73 13.41
N ILE A 172 -2.75 6.95 14.50
CA ILE A 172 -1.64 6.63 15.40
C ILE A 172 -1.16 5.20 15.12
N ILE A 173 0.14 5.02 14.91
CA ILE A 173 0.76 3.69 14.86
C ILE A 173 0.89 3.17 16.29
N MET A 174 0.05 2.21 16.66
CA MET A 174 -0.06 1.73 18.04
C MET A 174 0.99 0.70 18.40
N THR A 175 1.48 -0.04 17.40
CA THR A 175 2.47 -1.13 17.58
C THR A 175 3.78 -0.77 16.85
N PRO A 176 4.74 -0.07 17.49
CA PRO A 176 5.98 0.36 16.85
C PRO A 176 6.90 -0.77 16.37
N GLU A 177 6.73 -1.98 16.91
CA GLU A 177 7.47 -3.19 16.52
C GLU A 177 6.90 -3.88 15.27
N TYR A 178 5.75 -3.44 14.77
CA TYR A 178 5.06 -4.13 13.68
C TYR A 178 5.84 -4.01 12.37
N ASP A 179 6.24 -5.14 11.77
CA ASP A 179 6.94 -5.17 10.47
C ASP A 179 5.93 -5.20 9.31
N LEU A 180 5.87 -4.12 8.52
CA LEU A 180 4.97 -4.03 7.36
C LEU A 180 5.28 -5.06 6.29
N VAL A 181 6.57 -5.34 6.04
CA VAL A 181 7.00 -6.25 4.97
C VAL A 181 6.58 -7.68 5.33
N GLU A 182 6.89 -8.12 6.55
CA GLU A 182 6.56 -9.47 6.98
C GLU A 182 5.04 -9.67 7.18
N GLN A 183 4.33 -8.65 7.69
CA GLN A 183 2.95 -8.80 8.15
C GLN A 183 1.89 -8.36 7.12
N ILE A 184 2.26 -7.54 6.12
CA ILE A 184 1.31 -6.99 5.13
C ILE A 184 1.80 -7.15 3.68
N LEU A 185 3.04 -6.76 3.37
CA LEU A 185 3.48 -6.49 1.98
C LEU A 185 4.16 -7.66 1.26
N SER A 186 4.71 -8.64 1.99
CA SER A 186 5.29 -9.82 1.36
C SER A 186 4.21 -10.66 0.67
N PRO A 187 4.54 -11.41 -0.40
CA PRO A 187 3.55 -12.24 -1.08
C PRO A 187 2.82 -13.23 -0.15
N ASN A 188 3.54 -13.78 0.82
CA ASN A 188 2.95 -14.65 1.85
C ASN A 188 2.01 -13.89 2.78
N ALA A 189 2.36 -12.66 3.18
CA ALA A 189 1.49 -11.82 4.00
C ALA A 189 0.20 -11.44 3.25
N ILE A 190 0.32 -11.04 2.00
CA ILE A 190 -0.82 -10.71 1.14
C ILE A 190 -1.73 -11.93 1.03
N LYS A 191 -1.17 -13.09 0.65
CA LYS A 191 -1.94 -14.33 0.56
C LYS A 191 -2.71 -14.65 1.84
N ARG A 192 -2.12 -14.47 3.03
CA ARG A 192 -2.79 -14.77 4.30
C ARG A 192 -3.87 -13.74 4.67
N GLY A 193 -3.67 -12.46 4.34
CA GLY A 193 -4.54 -11.39 4.83
C GLY A 193 -5.76 -11.08 3.97
N LEU A 194 -5.77 -11.46 2.69
CA LEU A 194 -6.88 -11.16 1.78
C LEU A 194 -8.20 -11.84 2.19
N MET A 195 -9.27 -11.05 2.16
CA MET A 195 -10.65 -11.52 2.27
C MET A 195 -11.09 -12.18 0.95
N ARG A 196 -11.66 -13.39 1.03
CA ARG A 196 -12.04 -14.22 -0.13
C ARG A 196 -13.51 -14.55 -0.10
N GLY A 197 -14.18 -14.43 -1.24
CA GLY A 197 -15.61 -14.69 -1.35
C GLY A 197 -16.45 -13.82 -0.41
N THR A 198 -15.89 -12.74 0.12
CA THR A 198 -16.58 -11.91 1.11
C THR A 198 -17.38 -10.83 0.39
N PRO A 199 -18.66 -10.62 0.74
CA PRO A 199 -19.45 -9.52 0.17
C PRO A 199 -18.73 -8.18 0.33
N ILE A 200 -18.58 -7.46 -0.77
CA ILE A 200 -18.11 -6.07 -0.75
C ILE A 200 -19.28 -5.25 -0.23
N LEU A 201 -19.10 -4.65 0.94
CA LEU A 201 -20.16 -3.82 1.53
C LEU A 201 -20.35 -2.59 0.64
N ASP A 202 -21.59 -2.17 0.41
CA ASP A 202 -21.91 -0.99 -0.41
C ASP A 202 -22.49 0.16 0.44
N GLY A 203 -22.57 -0.03 1.76
CA GLY A 203 -23.09 0.94 2.72
C GLY A 203 -24.57 1.32 2.54
N GLN A 204 -25.23 0.90 1.46
CA GLN A 204 -26.54 1.41 1.05
C GLN A 204 -27.64 0.36 1.00
N LEU A 205 -27.35 -0.93 1.10
CA LEU A 205 -28.32 -1.91 0.61
C LEU A 205 -28.72 -2.98 1.63
N LYS A 206 -29.30 -2.56 2.75
CA LYS A 206 -30.22 -3.46 3.48
C LYS A 206 -31.42 -3.87 2.62
N LYS A 207 -31.75 -3.09 1.58
CA LYS A 207 -32.91 -3.32 0.72
C LYS A 207 -32.59 -3.96 -0.64
N ASN A 208 -31.48 -3.61 -1.31
CA ASN A 208 -31.15 -4.15 -2.65
C ASN A 208 -29.64 -4.49 -2.79
N PRO A 209 -29.10 -5.50 -2.11
CA PRO A 209 -27.64 -5.75 -2.08
C PRO A 209 -27.06 -5.90 -3.49
N THR A 210 -25.86 -5.36 -3.71
CA THR A 210 -25.13 -5.51 -4.98
C THR A 210 -24.81 -6.98 -5.31
N ASN A 211 -24.71 -7.84 -4.29
CA ASN A 211 -24.28 -9.25 -4.38
C ASN A 211 -22.91 -9.42 -5.06
N ILE A 212 -22.07 -8.39 -4.96
CA ILE A 212 -20.69 -8.41 -5.45
C ILE A 212 -19.80 -8.78 -4.28
N SER A 213 -18.96 -9.80 -4.49
CA SER A 213 -18.00 -10.26 -3.50
C SER A 213 -16.57 -10.08 -3.99
N THR A 214 -15.63 -10.13 -3.05
CA THR A 214 -14.22 -10.32 -3.37
C THR A 214 -14.03 -11.65 -4.11
N PRO A 215 -13.06 -11.75 -5.04
CA PRO A 215 -12.70 -13.02 -5.66
C PRO A 215 -12.45 -14.14 -4.65
N ASP A 216 -12.84 -15.37 -4.99
CA ASP A 216 -12.54 -16.55 -4.18
C ASP A 216 -11.06 -16.93 -4.26
N GLU A 217 -10.51 -16.82 -5.47
CA GLU A 217 -9.10 -17.07 -5.76
C GLU A 217 -8.43 -15.79 -6.23
N PHE A 218 -7.26 -15.51 -5.65
CA PHE A 218 -6.41 -14.40 -6.03
C PHE A 218 -5.03 -14.90 -6.45
N ARG A 219 -4.50 -14.28 -7.47
CA ARG A 219 -3.07 -14.28 -7.77
C ARG A 219 -2.44 -13.12 -7.03
N VAL A 220 -1.54 -13.41 -6.09
CA VAL A 220 -0.89 -12.39 -5.27
C VAL A 220 -0.06 -11.44 -6.13
N GLU A 221 0.43 -11.96 -7.26
CA GLU A 221 1.18 -11.23 -8.27
C GLU A 221 0.37 -10.04 -8.81
N ASP A 222 -0.93 -10.24 -9.01
CA ASP A 222 -1.85 -9.28 -9.61
C ASP A 222 -2.36 -8.24 -8.59
N ILE A 223 -2.06 -8.39 -7.29
CA ILE A 223 -2.52 -7.43 -6.27
C ILE A 223 -1.60 -6.22 -6.22
N ASP A 224 -2.19 -5.06 -6.49
CA ASP A 224 -1.50 -3.76 -6.59
C ASP A 224 -1.92 -2.78 -5.51
N ILE A 225 -3.15 -2.89 -5.02
CA ILE A 225 -3.70 -2.00 -3.99
C ILE A 225 -4.12 -2.84 -2.79
N LEU A 226 -3.73 -2.44 -1.59
CA LEU A 226 -4.22 -3.06 -0.35
C LEU A 226 -5.06 -2.03 0.40
N ILE A 227 -6.30 -2.39 0.69
CA ILE A 227 -7.27 -1.53 1.39
C ILE A 227 -8.07 -2.35 2.40
N THR A 228 -8.65 -1.69 3.39
CA THR A 228 -9.56 -2.34 4.32
C THR A 228 -11.03 -2.08 4.00
N GLN A 229 -11.88 -3.04 4.36
CA GLN A 229 -13.33 -2.90 4.30
C GLN A 229 -13.94 -2.58 5.66
N ASP A 230 -14.76 -1.53 5.70
CA ASP A 230 -15.53 -1.09 6.85
C ASP A 230 -17.05 -1.19 6.59
N HIS A 231 -17.87 -0.63 7.48
CA HIS A 231 -19.33 -0.64 7.35
C HIS A 231 -19.88 0.20 6.17
N GLN A 232 -19.08 1.05 5.53
CA GLN A 232 -19.48 1.90 4.40
C GLN A 232 -19.01 1.39 3.04
N SER A 233 -17.93 0.60 3.00
CA SER A 233 -17.49 -0.30 1.92
C SER A 233 -15.99 -0.55 2.07
N VAL A 234 -15.23 0.52 1.93
CA VAL A 234 -13.78 0.55 2.05
C VAL A 234 -13.39 1.87 2.69
N ASN A 235 -12.27 1.90 3.39
CA ASN A 235 -11.73 3.12 3.98
C ASN A 235 -10.34 3.42 3.42
N THR A 236 -10.15 4.61 2.87
CA THR A 236 -8.90 5.02 2.20
C THR A 236 -7.87 5.67 3.11
N GLY A 237 -8.15 5.83 4.42
CA GLY A 237 -7.25 6.50 5.36
C GLY A 237 -5.95 5.75 5.63
N SER A 238 -5.90 4.45 5.37
CA SER A 238 -4.68 3.65 5.39
C SER A 238 -4.69 2.71 4.20
N THR A 239 -3.96 3.06 3.14
CA THR A 239 -3.98 2.36 1.84
C THR A 239 -2.58 2.15 1.31
N PHE A 240 -2.30 0.96 0.80
CA PHE A 240 -1.01 0.66 0.17
C PHE A 240 -1.17 0.63 -1.35
N PHE A 241 -0.26 1.33 -2.03
CA PHE A 241 -0.19 1.40 -3.48
C PHE A 241 1.12 0.76 -3.93
N ARG A 242 1.05 -0.19 -4.85
CA ARG A 242 2.22 -0.80 -5.48
C ARG A 242 2.63 -0.04 -6.73
N ARG A 243 3.93 0.05 -7.01
CA ARG A 243 4.44 0.67 -8.24
C ARG A 243 4.20 -0.23 -9.46
N THR A 244 3.02 -0.12 -10.08
CA THR A 244 2.67 -0.84 -11.31
C THR A 244 1.94 0.03 -12.32
N ALA A 245 1.84 -0.46 -13.56
CA ALA A 245 1.01 0.17 -14.59
C ALA A 245 -0.46 0.23 -14.18
N PHE A 246 -0.96 -0.78 -13.46
CA PHE A 246 -2.32 -0.76 -12.90
C PHE A 246 -2.50 0.41 -11.94
N THR A 247 -1.61 0.60 -10.97
CA THR A 247 -1.69 1.75 -10.05
C THR A 247 -1.65 3.07 -10.81
N ARG A 248 -0.75 3.22 -11.79
CA ARG A 248 -0.70 4.44 -12.62
C ARG A 248 -2.03 4.71 -13.30
N TYR A 249 -2.62 3.69 -13.91
CA TYR A 249 -3.93 3.75 -14.56
C TYR A 249 -5.07 4.05 -13.57
N LEU A 250 -5.07 3.39 -12.40
CA LEU A 250 -6.07 3.59 -11.36
C LEU A 250 -6.11 5.06 -10.90
N LEU A 251 -4.95 5.67 -10.63
CA LEU A 251 -4.88 7.07 -10.23
C LEU A 251 -5.39 8.01 -11.34
N GLU A 252 -5.20 7.67 -12.63
CA GLU A 252 -5.76 8.44 -13.75
C GLU A 252 -7.27 8.39 -13.80
N ILE A 253 -7.85 7.18 -13.72
CA ILE A 253 -9.30 7.03 -13.79
C ILE A 253 -9.98 7.63 -12.57
N MET A 254 -9.43 7.43 -11.36
CA MET A 254 -9.97 8.02 -10.13
C MET A 254 -10.05 9.54 -10.24
N THR A 255 -9.08 10.16 -10.92
CA THR A 255 -9.02 11.62 -11.09
C THR A 255 -9.74 12.13 -12.34
N ASP A 256 -10.60 11.33 -12.99
CA ASP A 256 -11.51 11.84 -14.01
C ASP A 256 -12.40 12.92 -13.38
N TYR A 257 -12.16 14.18 -13.75
CA TYR A 257 -12.83 15.32 -13.13
C TYR A 257 -14.34 15.29 -13.34
N LYS A 258 -14.82 14.83 -14.50
CA LYS A 258 -16.26 14.87 -14.80
C LYS A 258 -17.00 13.68 -14.21
N MET A 259 -16.34 12.53 -14.14
CA MET A 259 -16.99 11.29 -13.74
C MET A 259 -16.84 10.97 -12.26
N LEU A 260 -15.70 11.30 -11.64
CA LEU A 260 -15.37 10.87 -10.27
C LEU A 260 -14.85 12.00 -9.38
N MET A 261 -13.82 12.73 -9.80
CA MET A 261 -13.14 13.68 -8.90
C MET A 261 -13.93 14.97 -8.66
N GLY A 262 -14.59 15.50 -9.69
CA GLY A 262 -15.34 16.76 -9.63
C GLY A 262 -16.86 16.57 -9.52
N SER A 263 -17.34 15.34 -9.36
CA SER A 263 -18.72 15.04 -8.99
C SER A 263 -18.88 15.13 -7.47
N GLU A 264 -20.08 15.50 -7.00
CA GLU A 264 -20.38 15.55 -5.57
C GLU A 264 -20.59 14.14 -5.01
N HIS A 265 -19.48 13.44 -4.79
CA HIS A 265 -19.46 12.22 -3.97
C HIS A 265 -19.16 12.61 -2.53
N PRO A 266 -20.09 12.38 -1.58
CA PRO A 266 -19.88 12.72 -0.17
C PRO A 266 -18.60 12.11 0.44
N GLY A 267 -18.21 10.90 0.00
CA GLY A 267 -16.99 10.23 0.40
C GLY A 267 -15.77 10.50 -0.49
N ALA A 268 -15.87 11.43 -1.45
CA ALA A 268 -14.77 11.86 -2.32
C ALA A 268 -13.98 10.68 -2.95
N GLU A 269 -12.67 10.60 -2.73
CA GLU A 269 -11.79 9.57 -3.29
C GLU A 269 -12.13 8.15 -2.81
N GLN A 270 -12.70 8.01 -1.61
CA GLN A 270 -13.13 6.73 -1.07
C GLN A 270 -14.31 6.17 -1.86
N ASP A 271 -15.30 7.02 -2.15
CA ASP A 271 -16.47 6.66 -2.96
C ASP A 271 -16.08 6.36 -4.41
N ALA A 272 -15.09 7.07 -4.96
CA ALA A 272 -14.59 6.79 -6.30
C ALA A 272 -13.94 5.40 -6.40
N LEU A 273 -13.07 5.03 -5.46
CA LEU A 273 -12.46 3.69 -5.44
C LEU A 273 -13.51 2.60 -5.22
N LYS A 274 -14.45 2.82 -4.30
CA LYS A 274 -15.61 1.95 -4.08
C LYS A 274 -16.40 1.73 -5.38
N HIS A 275 -16.76 2.81 -6.07
CA HIS A 275 -17.50 2.73 -7.33
C HIS A 275 -16.74 1.88 -8.36
N LEU A 276 -15.45 2.17 -8.55
CA LEU A 276 -14.61 1.42 -9.48
C LEU A 276 -14.51 -0.06 -9.11
N MET A 277 -14.42 -0.37 -7.82
CA MET A 277 -14.41 -1.74 -7.32
C MET A 277 -15.76 -2.45 -7.51
N LEU A 278 -16.90 -1.76 -7.45
CA LEU A 278 -18.21 -2.37 -7.68
C LEU A 278 -18.48 -2.58 -9.17
N GLU A 279 -18.10 -1.62 -10.01
CA GLU A 279 -18.41 -1.68 -11.45
C GLU A 279 -17.42 -2.49 -12.27
N HIS A 280 -16.13 -2.51 -11.91
CA HIS A 280 -15.08 -3.08 -12.76
C HIS A 280 -14.46 -4.36 -12.17
N PRO A 281 -14.74 -5.55 -12.75
CA PRO A 281 -14.11 -6.80 -12.34
C PRO A 281 -12.58 -6.76 -12.40
N LEU A 282 -12.01 -6.00 -13.34
CA LEU A 282 -10.56 -5.83 -13.45
C LEU A 282 -10.01 -5.14 -12.20
N VAL A 283 -10.64 -4.05 -11.73
CA VAL A 283 -10.22 -3.37 -10.49
C VAL A 283 -10.28 -4.33 -9.30
N ARG A 284 -11.33 -5.15 -9.19
CA ARG A 284 -11.43 -6.16 -8.11
C ARG A 284 -10.33 -7.23 -8.12
N LYS A 285 -9.73 -7.51 -9.27
CA LYS A 285 -8.61 -8.47 -9.35
C LYS A 285 -7.30 -7.87 -8.86
N HIS A 286 -7.17 -6.55 -8.91
CA HIS A 286 -5.96 -5.83 -8.54
C HIS A 286 -6.04 -5.14 -7.17
N VAL A 287 -7.25 -5.05 -6.58
CA VAL A 287 -7.47 -4.52 -5.24
C VAL A 287 -7.69 -5.64 -4.24
N GLY A 288 -6.77 -5.77 -3.30
CA GLY A 288 -6.84 -6.69 -2.17
C GLY A 288 -7.55 -6.07 -0.96
N ILE A 289 -8.69 -6.64 -0.57
CA ILE A 289 -9.46 -6.19 0.60
C ILE A 289 -9.04 -6.97 1.85
N TYR A 290 -8.85 -6.25 2.95
CA TYR A 290 -8.51 -6.78 4.28
C TYR A 290 -9.58 -6.42 5.31
N PRO A 291 -9.65 -7.17 6.44
CA PRO A 291 -10.47 -6.77 7.58
C PRO A 291 -10.05 -5.39 8.10
N GLN A 292 -11.02 -4.56 8.51
CA GLN A 292 -10.77 -3.19 8.99
C GLN A 292 -9.63 -3.08 10.00
N ARG A 293 -9.58 -3.99 10.97
CA ARG A 293 -8.58 -3.95 12.03
C ARG A 293 -7.14 -4.21 11.59
N LYS A 294 -6.93 -4.81 10.40
CA LYS A 294 -5.58 -5.23 9.99
C LYS A 294 -4.60 -4.05 9.90
N PHE A 295 -5.04 -2.93 9.31
CA PHE A 295 -4.25 -1.71 9.22
C PHE A 295 -5.12 -0.44 9.21
N ASN A 296 -6.33 -0.49 9.77
CA ASN A 296 -7.26 0.64 9.76
C ASN A 296 -8.29 0.60 10.91
N ALA A 297 -7.92 0.07 12.08
CA ALA A 297 -8.86 -0.12 13.19
C ALA A 297 -9.45 1.21 13.68
N TYR A 298 -10.75 1.28 13.95
CA TYR A 298 -11.40 2.46 14.49
C TYR A 298 -11.26 2.56 16.00
N VAL A 299 -11.38 3.77 16.55
CA VAL A 299 -11.46 3.99 18.00
C VAL A 299 -12.64 3.23 18.62
N GLN A 300 -13.78 3.23 17.92
CA GLN A 300 -14.99 2.50 18.25
C GLN A 300 -15.54 1.82 16.99
N GLY A 301 -15.71 0.50 17.03
CA GLY A 301 -16.16 -0.27 15.86
C GLY A 301 -16.61 -1.70 16.16
N GLY A 302 -16.98 -1.99 17.42
CA GLY A 302 -17.20 -3.35 17.90
C GLY A 302 -15.96 -4.24 17.75
N ASP A 303 -16.13 -5.56 17.83
CA ASP A 303 -15.01 -6.51 17.81
C ASP A 303 -14.31 -6.62 16.44
N ASN A 304 -15.03 -6.30 15.36
CA ASN A 304 -14.54 -6.50 13.99
C ASN A 304 -13.86 -5.27 13.39
N MET A 305 -14.15 -4.07 13.89
CA MET A 305 -13.57 -2.83 13.36
C MET A 305 -12.87 -1.99 14.42
N GLY A 306 -13.19 -2.16 15.71
CA GLY A 306 -12.58 -1.39 16.80
C GLY A 306 -11.18 -1.89 17.15
N TYR A 307 -10.28 -0.97 17.51
CA TYR A 307 -8.93 -1.30 17.95
C TYR A 307 -8.92 -2.30 19.11
N ARG A 308 -8.02 -3.28 19.01
CA ARG A 308 -7.63 -4.20 20.08
C ARG A 308 -6.12 -4.25 20.25
N ASP A 309 -5.70 -4.73 21.41
CA ASP A 309 -4.30 -4.91 21.75
C ASP A 309 -3.58 -5.75 20.67
N GLY A 310 -2.50 -5.18 20.10
CA GLY A 310 -1.72 -5.80 19.03
C GLY A 310 -2.14 -5.40 17.61
N ASP A 311 -3.24 -4.66 17.43
CA ASP A 311 -3.55 -4.05 16.13
C ASP A 311 -2.43 -3.04 15.74
N LEU A 312 -2.13 -2.94 14.44
CA LEU A 312 -1.04 -2.08 13.94
C LEU A 312 -1.25 -0.61 14.33
N LEU A 313 -2.48 -0.12 14.16
CA LEU A 313 -2.82 1.29 14.27
C LEU A 313 -4.27 1.51 14.67
N VAL A 314 -4.55 2.73 15.11
CA VAL A 314 -5.91 3.23 15.35
C VAL A 314 -6.16 4.47 14.49
N HIS A 315 -7.34 4.54 13.90
CA HIS A 315 -7.81 5.61 13.03
C HIS A 315 -8.98 6.34 13.69
N PHE A 316 -8.84 7.65 13.82
CA PHE A 316 -9.83 8.55 14.41
C PHE A 316 -10.78 9.11 13.34
N ALA A 317 -11.20 8.24 12.42
CA ALA A 317 -12.13 8.58 11.35
C ALA A 317 -13.39 9.22 11.93
N GLY A 318 -13.82 10.33 11.33
CA GLY A 318 -14.99 11.06 11.83
C GLY A 318 -14.68 12.03 12.98
N CYS A 319 -13.46 12.56 13.09
CA CYS A 319 -13.10 13.56 14.12
C CYS A 319 -14.07 14.75 14.26
N TRP A 320 -14.86 15.06 13.24
CA TRP A 320 -15.90 16.11 13.28
C TRP A 320 -17.16 15.72 14.05
N VAL A 321 -17.33 14.45 14.39
CA VAL A 321 -18.53 13.91 15.04
C VAL A 321 -18.32 13.87 16.55
N GLY A 322 -19.18 14.57 17.29
CA GLY A 322 -19.29 14.44 18.75
C GLY A 322 -18.17 15.07 19.58
N GLY A 323 -17.17 15.71 18.96
CA GLY A 323 -16.15 16.51 19.66
C GLY A 323 -15.19 15.73 20.57
N LYS A 324 -15.19 14.39 20.50
CA LYS A 324 -14.35 13.52 21.35
C LYS A 324 -12.99 13.21 20.76
N CYS A 325 -12.70 13.69 19.55
CA CYS A 325 -11.49 13.27 18.84
C CYS A 325 -10.21 13.60 19.61
N GLN A 326 -10.14 14.80 20.21
CA GLN A 326 -9.00 15.20 21.02
C GLN A 326 -8.82 14.29 22.25
N GLU A 327 -9.89 14.04 23.01
CA GLU A 327 -9.85 13.18 24.20
C GLU A 327 -9.37 11.75 23.85
N TRP A 328 -9.94 11.17 22.80
CA TRP A 328 -9.53 9.85 22.34
C TRP A 328 -8.10 9.86 21.83
N PHE A 329 -7.70 10.89 21.08
CA PHE A 329 -6.34 10.97 20.57
C PHE A 329 -5.33 10.96 21.71
N GLU A 330 -5.51 11.77 22.76
CA GLU A 330 -4.60 11.77 23.91
C GLU A 330 -4.59 10.41 24.62
N GLN A 331 -5.75 9.80 24.86
CA GLN A 331 -5.84 8.48 25.49
C GLN A 331 -5.01 7.41 24.74
N PHE A 332 -5.14 7.36 23.42
CA PHE A 332 -4.42 6.37 22.60
C PHE A 332 -2.95 6.76 22.41
N TRP A 333 -2.64 8.05 22.35
CA TRP A 333 -1.28 8.54 22.23
C TRP A 333 -0.43 8.12 23.44
N GLU A 334 -0.99 8.24 24.66
CA GLU A 334 -0.34 7.77 25.89
C GLU A 334 -0.16 6.24 25.93
N LYS A 335 -1.04 5.50 25.27
CA LYS A 335 -1.00 4.03 25.17
C LYS A 335 -0.20 3.52 23.98
N LYS A 336 0.45 4.37 23.20
CA LYS A 336 1.25 3.92 22.05
C LYS A 336 2.42 3.02 22.50
N GLY A 337 2.54 1.83 21.92
CA GLY A 337 3.58 0.85 22.27
C GLY A 337 3.37 0.18 23.63
N HIS A 338 2.17 0.24 24.18
CA HIS A 338 1.84 -0.43 25.43
C HIS A 338 1.99 -1.95 25.33
N THR A 339 2.37 -2.59 26.44
CA THR A 339 2.48 -4.06 26.55
C THR A 339 1.51 -4.64 27.59
N ASP A 340 0.92 -3.77 28.43
CA ASP A 340 -0.16 -4.13 29.34
C ASP A 340 -1.47 -4.37 28.59
N LYS A 341 -2.30 -5.27 29.10
CA LYS A 341 -3.62 -5.55 28.55
C LYS A 341 -4.52 -4.33 28.75
N TRP A 342 -5.06 -3.76 27.67
CA TRP A 342 -5.88 -2.55 27.71
C TRP A 342 -7.23 -2.75 27.03
N ARG A 343 -7.25 -3.15 25.75
CA ARG A 343 -8.43 -3.42 24.93
C ARG A 343 -8.31 -4.81 24.32
N PRO A 344 -8.46 -5.89 25.12
CA PRO A 344 -8.33 -7.25 24.62
C PRO A 344 -9.48 -7.63 23.68
N GLU A 345 -9.27 -8.71 22.91
CA GLU A 345 -10.36 -9.31 22.11
C GLU A 345 -11.61 -9.57 22.97
N GLY A 346 -12.77 -9.18 22.43
CA GLY A 346 -14.07 -9.32 23.09
C GLY A 346 -14.39 -8.33 24.20
N SER A 347 -13.55 -7.32 24.47
CA SER A 347 -13.93 -6.21 25.37
C SER A 347 -14.75 -5.16 24.61
N GLN A 348 -16.03 -5.00 24.95
CA GLN A 348 -16.88 -3.95 24.38
C GLN A 348 -16.60 -2.58 24.98
#